data_AF-A0A2R4LZI5-F1
#
_entry.id   AF-A0A2R4LZI5-F1
#
_cell.length_a   1.000
_cell.length_b   1.000
_cell.length_c   1.000
_cell.angle_alpha   90.00
_cell.angle_beta   90.00
_cell.angle_gamma   90.00
#
_symmetry.space_group_name_H-M   'P 1'
#
loop_
_entity.id
_entity.type
_entity.pdbx_description
1 polymer ?
#
loop_
_entity_poly.entity_id
_entity_poly.type
_entity_poly.pdbx_seq_one_letter_code
_entity_poly.pdbx_strand_id
1 'polypeptide(L)'
;MALGETDRVARAALKARQGKGARYDAALAPAEDLLMARRGTAYFARKLNELSDVDLDGAALRPGWTRRHVIAHVSYHARHQAMLLEALTKGVAYTPPNDEKHQMPALDLAATLPARALRHLFHHTEVHLNVCWRDLTDAHWDMPLTLPDQAATTVRALPMMRAREVWFGALDLDNGGRRTDLPQDLRQL
;
A
#
# COMPACT_ATOMS: atom_id res chain seq x y z
N MET A 1 6.48 13.14 16.98
CA MET A 1 5.94 13.92 18.12
C MET A 1 5.49 12.93 19.19
N ALA A 2 6.11 12.93 20.38
CA ALA A 2 5.74 11.99 21.44
C ALA A 2 4.42 12.41 22.08
N LEU A 3 3.48 11.47 22.24
CA LEU A 3 2.19 11.72 22.88
C LEU A 3 2.39 12.11 24.34
N GLY A 4 1.64 13.12 24.81
CA GLY A 4 1.61 13.47 26.23
C GLY A 4 0.96 12.37 27.07
N GLU A 5 1.12 12.43 28.39
CA GLU A 5 0.55 11.43 29.29
C GLU A 5 -0.98 11.33 29.16
N THR A 6 -1.65 12.48 29.08
CA THR A 6 -3.09 12.58 28.84
C THR A 6 -3.51 11.86 27.55
N ASP A 7 -2.73 12.03 26.46
CA ASP A 7 -3.03 11.40 25.18
C ASP A 7 -2.85 9.87 25.24
N ARG A 8 -1.83 9.41 25.97
CA ARG A 8 -1.59 7.97 26.19
C ARG A 8 -2.74 7.33 26.96
N VAL A 9 -3.20 7.97 28.03
CA VAL A 9 -4.35 7.52 28.83
C VAL A 9 -5.63 7.52 27.98
N ALA A 10 -5.90 8.58 27.22
CA ALA A 10 -7.06 8.67 26.34
C ALA A 10 -7.04 7.57 25.26
N ARG A 11 -5.87 7.30 24.67
CA ARG A 11 -5.68 6.22 23.70
C ARG A 11 -5.94 4.84 24.31
N ALA A 12 -5.46 4.59 25.53
CA ALA A 12 -5.71 3.33 26.23
C ALA A 12 -7.21 3.14 26.54
N ALA A 13 -7.90 4.19 27.00
CA ALA A 13 -9.33 4.17 27.26
C ALA A 13 -10.15 3.92 25.98
N LEU A 14 -9.76 4.52 24.85
CA LEU A 14 -10.37 4.25 23.54
C LEU A 14 -10.21 2.79 23.13
N LYS A 15 -8.99 2.24 23.27
CA LYS A 15 -8.71 0.82 22.98
C LYS A 15 -9.60 -0.11 23.81
N ALA A 16 -9.74 0.16 25.10
CA ALA A 16 -10.59 -0.63 25.99
C ALA A 16 -12.07 -0.59 25.56
N ARG A 17 -12.57 0.57 25.16
CA ARG A 17 -13.97 0.74 24.70
C ARG A 17 -14.31 0.02 23.40
N GLN A 18 -13.35 -0.10 22.47
CA GLN A 18 -13.59 -0.72 21.17
C GLN A 18 -13.61 -2.25 21.22
N GLY A 19 -13.24 -2.86 22.35
CA GLY A 19 -13.28 -4.30 22.55
C GLY A 19 -12.21 -5.08 21.79
N LYS A 20 -12.23 -6.41 21.93
CA LYS A 20 -11.18 -7.32 21.42
C LYS A 20 -11.11 -7.41 19.89
N GLY A 21 -12.10 -6.91 19.17
CA GLY A 21 -12.14 -6.93 17.70
C GLY A 21 -11.33 -5.80 17.05
N ALA A 22 -10.98 -4.74 17.79
CA ALA A 22 -10.20 -3.64 17.26
C ALA A 22 -8.72 -4.00 17.14
N ARG A 23 -8.23 -4.09 15.90
CA ARG A 23 -6.83 -4.38 15.60
C ARG A 23 -6.03 -3.08 15.44
N TYR A 24 -4.90 -3.02 16.12
CA TYR A 24 -3.98 -1.90 16.10
C TYR A 24 -2.62 -2.38 15.65
N ASP A 25 -1.86 -1.51 14.99
CA ASP A 25 -0.46 -1.79 14.70
C ASP A 25 0.31 -2.10 16.00
N ALA A 26 1.28 -3.01 15.89
CA ALA A 26 2.16 -3.38 16.98
C ALA A 26 2.95 -2.17 17.52
N ALA A 27 3.46 -2.27 18.75
CA ALA A 27 4.08 -1.15 19.43
C ALA A 27 5.37 -0.67 18.73
N LEU A 28 6.12 -1.61 18.13
CA LEU A 28 7.37 -1.37 17.41
C LEU A 28 7.20 -1.33 15.89
N ALA A 29 5.95 -1.26 15.40
CA ALA A 29 5.67 -1.06 13.99
C ALA A 29 6.30 0.27 13.49
N PRO A 30 6.75 0.36 12.22
CA PRO A 30 7.29 1.60 11.65
C PRO A 30 6.17 2.63 11.44
N ALA A 31 5.78 3.31 12.51
CA ALA A 31 4.56 4.11 12.56
C ALA A 31 4.58 5.28 11.56
N GLU A 32 5.74 5.90 11.34
CA GLU A 32 5.88 7.02 10.40
C GLU A 32 5.75 6.54 8.94
N ASP A 33 6.38 5.42 8.58
CA ASP A 33 6.28 4.83 7.24
C ASP A 33 4.86 4.34 6.95
N LEU A 34 4.21 3.70 7.94
CA LEU A 34 2.80 3.30 7.85
C LEU A 34 1.88 4.50 7.66
N LEU A 35 2.13 5.59 8.40
CA LEU A 35 1.37 6.83 8.22
C LEU A 35 1.59 7.42 6.82
N MET A 36 2.82 7.39 6.32
CA MET A 36 3.17 7.86 4.97
C MET A 36 2.43 7.08 3.89
N ALA A 37 2.41 5.75 4.01
CA ALA A 37 1.72 4.85 3.10
C ALA A 37 0.20 5.05 3.13
N ARG A 38 -0.39 5.17 4.32
CA ARG A 38 -1.84 5.39 4.50
C ARG A 38 -2.28 6.74 3.94
N ARG A 39 -1.52 7.82 4.20
CA ARG A 39 -1.80 9.15 3.64
C ARG A 39 -1.69 9.16 2.13
N GLY A 40 -0.65 8.52 1.58
CA GLY A 40 -0.48 8.39 0.14
C GLY A 40 -1.58 7.56 -0.51
N THR A 41 -2.04 6.49 0.15
CA THR A 41 -3.16 5.68 -0.34
C THR A 41 -4.45 6.50 -0.37
N ALA A 42 -4.74 7.28 0.69
CA ALA A 42 -5.87 8.18 0.71
C ALA A 42 -5.75 9.31 -0.34
N TYR A 43 -4.54 9.80 -0.61
CA TYR A 43 -4.29 10.79 -1.66
C TYR A 43 -4.55 10.20 -3.06
N PHE A 44 -3.99 9.02 -3.35
CA PHE A 44 -4.26 8.28 -4.58
C PHE A 44 -5.74 8.00 -4.77
N ALA A 45 -6.45 7.55 -3.72
CA ALA A 45 -7.88 7.29 -3.76
C ALA A 45 -8.68 8.55 -4.16
N ARG A 46 -8.33 9.72 -3.62
CA ARG A 46 -8.95 10.99 -4.02
C ARG A 46 -8.71 11.30 -5.50
N LYS A 47 -7.46 11.19 -5.96
CA LYS A 47 -7.11 11.40 -7.37
C LYS A 47 -7.80 10.43 -8.30
N LEU A 48 -7.92 9.16 -7.94
CA LEU A 48 -8.69 8.18 -8.68
C LEU A 48 -10.19 8.55 -8.77
N ASN A 49 -10.76 9.06 -7.68
CA ASN A 49 -12.19 9.43 -7.63
C ASN A 49 -12.52 10.75 -8.37
N GLU A 50 -11.51 11.57 -8.67
CA GLU A 50 -11.67 12.76 -9.52
C GLU A 50 -11.79 12.41 -11.01
N LEU A 51 -11.40 11.20 -11.42
CA LEU A 51 -11.48 10.72 -12.81
C LEU A 51 -12.84 10.08 -13.10
N SER A 52 -13.44 10.43 -14.24
CA SER A 52 -14.54 9.66 -14.81
C SER A 52 -14.05 8.32 -15.35
N ASP A 53 -14.97 7.40 -15.66
CA ASP A 53 -14.61 6.10 -16.22
C ASP A 53 -13.98 6.20 -17.61
N VAL A 54 -14.31 7.23 -18.39
CA VAL A 54 -13.71 7.52 -19.70
C VAL A 54 -12.30 8.09 -19.54
N ASP A 55 -12.06 8.91 -18.51
CA ASP A 55 -10.73 9.50 -18.29
C ASP A 55 -9.66 8.44 -18.01
N LEU A 56 -10.07 7.25 -17.52
CA LEU A 56 -9.15 6.14 -17.24
C LEU A 56 -8.41 5.66 -18.49
N ASP A 57 -9.02 5.81 -19.67
CA ASP A 57 -8.42 5.42 -20.95
C ASP A 57 -7.34 6.39 -21.45
N GLY A 58 -7.26 7.59 -20.86
CA GLY A 58 -6.23 8.57 -21.19
C GLY A 58 -4.82 8.15 -20.77
N ALA A 59 -3.83 8.82 -21.36
CA ALA A 59 -2.43 8.61 -21.07
C ALA A 59 -2.09 8.92 -19.60
N ALA A 60 -1.17 8.14 -19.04
CA ALA A 60 -0.50 8.42 -17.77
C ALA A 60 0.87 9.09 -18.03
N LEU A 61 1.52 9.60 -16.99
CA LEU A 61 2.89 10.14 -17.13
C LEU A 61 3.93 9.05 -17.43
N ARG A 62 3.66 7.79 -17.08
CA ARG A 62 4.53 6.66 -17.42
C ARG A 62 4.42 6.37 -18.93
N PRO A 63 5.54 6.37 -19.69
CA PRO A 63 5.51 6.12 -21.13
C PRO A 63 4.83 4.79 -21.49
N GLY A 64 3.90 4.83 -22.44
CA GLY A 64 3.16 3.67 -22.91
C GLY A 64 2.02 3.20 -21.99
N TRP A 65 1.81 3.86 -20.85
CA TRP A 65 0.75 3.49 -19.90
C TRP A 65 -0.48 4.37 -20.05
N THR A 66 -1.65 3.78 -19.86
CA THR A 66 -2.88 4.52 -19.55
C THR A 66 -3.07 4.64 -18.04
N ARG A 67 -3.99 5.50 -17.59
CA ARG A 67 -4.34 5.58 -16.15
C ARG A 67 -4.83 4.24 -15.61
N ARG A 68 -5.47 3.39 -16.43
CA ARG A 68 -5.80 2.00 -16.05
C ARG A 68 -4.59 1.18 -15.64
N HIS A 69 -3.47 1.31 -16.36
CA HIS A 69 -2.22 0.61 -16.02
C HIS A 69 -1.68 1.07 -14.67
N VAL A 70 -1.72 2.38 -14.40
CA VAL A 70 -1.30 2.94 -13.11
C VAL A 70 -2.16 2.36 -11.97
N ILE A 71 -3.48 2.34 -12.12
CA ILE A 71 -4.40 1.81 -11.11
C ILE A 71 -4.15 0.32 -10.86
N ALA A 72 -4.03 -0.47 -11.93
CA ALA A 72 -3.75 -1.89 -11.83
C ALA A 72 -2.41 -2.15 -11.14
N HIS A 73 -1.35 -1.44 -11.54
CA HIS A 73 0.00 -1.58 -10.98
C HIS A 73 0.03 -1.24 -9.48
N VAL A 74 -0.54 -0.09 -9.09
CA VAL A 74 -0.63 0.32 -7.68
C VAL A 74 -1.43 -0.72 -6.88
N SER A 75 -2.50 -1.28 -7.43
CA SER A 75 -3.28 -2.32 -6.73
C SER A 75 -2.50 -3.63 -6.60
N TYR A 76 -1.76 -4.01 -7.65
CA TYR A 76 -0.93 -5.21 -7.68
C TYR A 76 0.22 -5.12 -6.70
N HIS A 77 0.85 -3.95 -6.56
CA HIS A 77 1.87 -3.72 -5.54
C HIS A 77 1.31 -3.96 -4.12
N ALA A 78 0.09 -3.52 -3.83
CA ALA A 78 -0.54 -3.81 -2.53
C ALA A 78 -0.84 -5.30 -2.34
N ARG A 79 -1.39 -5.94 -3.36
CA ARG A 79 -1.72 -7.37 -3.33
C ARG A 79 -0.49 -8.26 -3.13
N HIS A 80 0.59 -7.99 -3.85
CA HIS A 80 1.85 -8.74 -3.70
C HIS A 80 2.38 -8.62 -2.27
N GLN A 81 2.40 -7.42 -1.69
CA GLN A 81 2.80 -7.24 -0.29
C GLN A 81 1.87 -7.98 0.68
N ALA A 82 0.55 -7.95 0.48
CA ALA A 82 -0.40 -8.67 1.33
C ALA A 82 -0.15 -10.19 1.29
N MET A 83 -0.02 -10.76 0.09
CA MET A 83 0.27 -12.21 -0.09
C MET A 83 1.60 -12.61 0.57
N LEU A 84 2.62 -11.77 0.46
CA LEU A 84 3.91 -11.97 1.10
C LEU A 84 3.79 -12.00 2.62
N LEU A 85 3.07 -11.04 3.21
CA LEU A 85 2.83 -10.98 4.65
C LEU A 85 2.00 -12.17 5.15
N GLU A 86 1.02 -12.62 4.38
CA GLU A 86 0.23 -13.81 4.72
C GLU A 86 1.06 -15.09 4.70
N ALA A 87 1.97 -15.25 3.74
CA ALA A 87 2.87 -16.40 3.69
C ALA A 87 3.83 -16.37 4.91
N LEU A 88 4.42 -15.20 5.16
CA LEU A 88 5.36 -14.99 6.27
C LEU A 88 4.72 -15.27 7.63
N THR A 89 3.51 -14.75 7.88
CA THR A 89 2.78 -14.98 9.14
C THR A 89 2.35 -16.43 9.36
N LYS A 90 2.24 -17.23 8.29
CA LYS A 90 1.97 -18.67 8.35
C LYS A 90 3.24 -19.51 8.49
N GLY A 91 4.42 -18.88 8.54
CA GLY A 91 5.71 -19.59 8.56
C GLY A 91 6.02 -20.35 7.27
N VAL A 92 5.32 -20.00 6.18
CA VAL A 92 5.57 -20.59 4.86
C VAL A 92 6.59 -19.72 4.15
N ALA A 93 7.62 -20.33 3.57
CA ALA A 93 8.58 -19.60 2.75
C ALA A 93 7.82 -18.87 1.63
N TYR A 94 7.89 -17.53 1.62
CA TYR A 94 7.40 -16.77 0.49
C TYR A 94 8.43 -16.88 -0.63
N THR A 95 8.16 -17.77 -1.59
CA THR A 95 8.83 -17.69 -2.89
C THR A 95 8.09 -16.61 -3.69
N PRO A 96 8.79 -15.60 -4.25
CA PRO A 96 8.20 -14.68 -5.21
C PRO A 96 7.48 -15.45 -6.34
N PRO A 97 6.53 -14.83 -7.06
CA PRO A 97 5.49 -15.51 -7.84
C PRO A 97 5.96 -16.30 -9.10
N ASN A 98 7.18 -16.83 -9.12
CA ASN A 98 7.65 -17.81 -10.10
C ASN A 98 6.92 -19.17 -10.02
N ASP A 99 5.94 -19.34 -9.13
CA ASP A 99 4.97 -20.44 -9.20
C ASP A 99 3.70 -19.94 -9.90
N GLU A 100 3.35 -20.57 -11.03
CA GLU A 100 2.20 -20.22 -11.89
C GLU A 100 0.90 -20.02 -11.10
N LYS A 101 0.71 -20.72 -9.98
CA LYS A 101 -0.50 -20.61 -9.14
C LYS A 101 -0.65 -19.27 -8.42
N HIS A 102 0.45 -18.55 -8.22
CA HIS A 102 0.48 -17.29 -7.46
C HIS A 102 0.80 -16.09 -8.36
N GLN A 103 0.99 -16.33 -9.66
CA GLN A 103 1.28 -15.26 -10.61
C GLN A 103 0.02 -14.41 -10.83
N MET A 104 0.15 -13.12 -10.58
CA MET A 104 -0.89 -12.17 -10.94
C MET A 104 -0.99 -12.08 -12.47
N PRO A 105 -2.19 -11.86 -13.04
CA PRO A 105 -2.33 -11.63 -14.48
C PRO A 105 -1.39 -10.53 -14.95
N ALA A 106 -0.94 -10.59 -16.21
CA ALA A 106 -0.10 -9.53 -16.78
C ALA A 106 -0.75 -8.14 -16.61
N LEU A 107 0.08 -7.11 -16.43
CA LEU A 107 -0.41 -5.75 -16.17
C LEU A 107 -1.31 -5.25 -17.30
N ASP A 108 -0.95 -5.52 -18.56
CA ASP A 108 -1.74 -5.11 -19.73
C ASP A 108 -3.12 -5.76 -19.71
N LEU A 109 -3.20 -7.04 -19.32
CA LEU A 109 -4.48 -7.73 -19.16
C LEU A 109 -5.30 -7.11 -18.02
N ALA A 110 -4.67 -6.78 -16.90
CA ALA A 110 -5.33 -6.12 -15.78
C ALA A 110 -5.87 -4.72 -16.17
N ALA A 111 -5.15 -3.99 -17.01
CA ALA A 111 -5.56 -2.69 -17.50
C ALA A 111 -6.80 -2.77 -18.41
N THR A 112 -7.16 -3.95 -18.94
CA THR A 112 -8.42 -4.15 -19.70
C THR A 112 -9.67 -4.29 -18.83
N LEU A 113 -9.51 -4.39 -17.50
CA LEU A 113 -10.64 -4.53 -16.59
C LEU A 113 -11.62 -3.34 -16.69
N PRO A 114 -12.95 -3.58 -16.54
CA PRO A 114 -13.93 -2.51 -16.45
C PRO A 114 -13.57 -1.50 -15.35
N ALA A 115 -13.91 -0.23 -15.53
CA ALA A 115 -13.53 0.84 -14.60
C ALA A 115 -13.95 0.54 -13.15
N ARG A 116 -15.19 0.06 -12.93
CA ARG A 116 -15.64 -0.40 -11.61
C ARG A 116 -14.74 -1.49 -11.02
N ALA A 117 -14.29 -2.44 -11.84
CA ALA A 117 -13.44 -3.55 -11.38
C ALA A 117 -12.06 -3.05 -10.97
N LEU A 118 -11.48 -2.08 -11.68
CA LEU A 118 -10.22 -1.43 -11.28
C LEU A 118 -10.37 -0.67 -9.95
N ARG A 119 -11.47 0.08 -9.78
CA ARG A 119 -11.75 0.79 -8.52
C ARG A 119 -11.95 -0.19 -7.35
N HIS A 120 -12.69 -1.27 -7.58
CA HIS A 120 -12.85 -2.33 -6.58
C HIS A 120 -11.53 -3.05 -6.28
N LEU A 121 -10.70 -3.33 -7.28
CA LEU A 121 -9.39 -3.93 -7.10
C LEU A 121 -8.50 -3.05 -6.22
N PHE A 122 -8.46 -1.73 -6.50
CA PHE A 122 -7.72 -0.78 -5.66
C PHE A 122 -8.24 -0.79 -4.22
N HIS A 123 -9.55 -0.59 -4.02
CA HIS A 123 -10.14 -0.54 -2.68
C HIS A 123 -9.98 -1.84 -1.90
N HIS A 124 -10.13 -2.99 -2.56
CA HIS A 124 -9.95 -4.28 -1.90
C HIS A 124 -8.50 -4.48 -1.46
N THR A 125 -7.53 -4.17 -2.33
CA THR A 125 -6.11 -4.41 -2.05
C THR A 125 -5.53 -3.44 -1.02
N GLU A 126 -5.96 -2.17 -0.97
CA GLU A 126 -5.54 -1.26 0.09
C GLU A 126 -6.08 -1.65 1.47
N VAL A 127 -7.35 -2.07 1.56
CA VAL A 127 -7.94 -2.56 2.81
C VAL A 127 -7.24 -3.83 3.26
N HIS A 128 -7.03 -4.79 2.35
CA HIS A 128 -6.39 -6.07 2.67
C HIS A 128 -4.96 -5.88 3.17
N LEU A 129 -4.12 -5.13 2.46
CA LEU A 129 -2.75 -4.85 2.91
C LEU A 129 -2.72 -4.16 4.29
N ASN A 130 -3.62 -3.20 4.52
CA ASN A 130 -3.67 -2.50 5.79
C ASN A 130 -4.16 -3.39 6.95
N VAL A 131 -4.98 -4.42 6.68
CA VAL A 131 -5.29 -5.47 7.65
C VAL A 131 -4.06 -6.33 7.92
N CYS A 132 -3.34 -6.78 6.89
CA CYS A 132 -2.12 -7.56 7.06
C CYS A 132 -1.10 -6.85 7.95
N TRP A 133 -0.89 -5.53 7.78
CA TRP A 133 0.01 -4.76 8.66
C TRP A 133 -0.44 -4.73 10.12
N ARG A 134 -1.75 -4.63 10.38
CA ARG A 134 -2.30 -4.65 11.75
C ARG A 134 -2.20 -6.01 12.42
N ASP A 135 -2.06 -7.07 11.64
CA ASP A 135 -1.91 -8.44 12.13
C ASP A 135 -0.44 -8.82 12.42
N LEU A 136 0.51 -7.97 12.04
CA LEU A 136 1.92 -8.18 12.36
C LEU A 136 2.22 -7.95 13.84
N THR A 137 3.05 -8.83 14.42
CA THR A 137 3.61 -8.66 15.75
C THR A 137 4.89 -7.81 15.69
N ASP A 138 5.42 -7.39 16.84
CA ASP A 138 6.70 -6.67 16.89
C ASP A 138 7.83 -7.46 16.23
N ALA A 139 7.89 -8.78 16.47
CA ALA A 139 8.90 -9.66 15.87
C ALA A 139 8.74 -9.80 14.35
N HIS A 140 7.53 -9.74 13.81
CA HIS A 140 7.31 -9.87 12.36
C HIS A 140 7.93 -8.69 11.58
N TRP A 141 8.01 -7.49 12.16
CA TRP A 141 8.56 -6.32 11.47
C TRP A 141 10.06 -6.44 11.17
N ASP A 142 10.80 -7.15 12.01
CA ASP A 142 12.24 -7.33 11.86
C ASP A 142 12.61 -8.66 11.19
N MET A 143 11.63 -9.43 10.72
CA MET A 143 11.88 -10.63 9.93
C MET A 143 12.56 -10.29 8.61
N PRO A 144 13.61 -11.05 8.22
CA PRO A 144 14.32 -10.82 6.97
C PRO A 144 13.42 -11.11 5.78
N LEU A 145 13.61 -10.31 4.74
CA LEU A 145 12.84 -10.40 3.50
C LEU A 145 13.76 -10.27 2.29
N THR A 146 13.56 -11.17 1.33
CA THR A 146 14.19 -11.12 0.01
C THR A 146 13.13 -10.75 -1.02
N LEU A 147 13.32 -9.62 -1.67
CA LEU A 147 12.48 -9.17 -2.78
C LEU A 147 13.26 -9.33 -4.10
N PRO A 148 12.58 -9.60 -5.23
CA PRO A 148 13.23 -9.59 -6.54
C PRO A 148 13.96 -8.27 -6.78
N ASP A 149 15.19 -8.35 -7.30
CA ASP A 149 16.02 -7.21 -7.70
C ASP A 149 16.28 -6.15 -6.62
N GLN A 150 16.19 -6.55 -5.34
CA GLN A 150 16.52 -5.67 -4.22
C GLN A 150 17.57 -6.30 -3.30
N ALA A 151 18.34 -5.44 -2.62
CA ALA A 151 19.18 -5.87 -1.53
C ALA A 151 18.32 -6.50 -0.41
N ALA A 152 18.93 -7.41 0.37
CA ALA A 152 18.28 -8.00 1.53
C ALA A 152 17.72 -6.91 2.45
N THR A 153 16.48 -7.09 2.88
CA THR A 153 15.75 -6.11 3.69
C THR A 153 14.94 -6.81 4.78
N THR A 154 14.03 -6.09 5.44
CA THR A 154 13.07 -6.65 6.41
C THR A 154 11.66 -6.19 6.07
N VAL A 155 10.67 -6.82 6.71
CA VAL A 155 9.25 -6.44 6.57
C VAL A 155 9.02 -4.95 6.89
N ARG A 156 9.83 -4.37 7.79
CA ARG A 156 9.83 -2.94 8.13
C ARG A 156 9.96 -2.00 6.95
N ALA A 157 10.60 -2.40 5.86
CA ALA A 157 10.78 -1.55 4.69
C ALA A 157 9.53 -1.44 3.79
N LEU A 158 8.61 -2.41 3.88
CA LEU A 158 7.46 -2.51 2.98
C LEU A 158 6.52 -1.28 3.01
N PRO A 159 6.21 -0.66 4.17
CA PRO A 159 5.37 0.53 4.21
C PRO A 159 5.98 1.72 3.47
N MET A 160 7.30 1.96 3.58
CA MET A 160 7.94 3.05 2.83
C MET A 160 7.98 2.77 1.33
N MET A 161 8.23 1.52 0.92
CA MET A 161 8.09 1.12 -0.50
C MET A 161 6.67 1.39 -1.01
N ARG A 162 5.66 1.01 -0.21
CA ARG A 162 4.26 1.27 -0.54
C ARG A 162 3.97 2.77 -0.62
N ALA A 163 4.49 3.57 0.30
CA ALA A 163 4.33 5.01 0.30
C ALA A 163 4.84 5.63 -1.00
N ARG A 164 6.04 5.25 -1.45
CA ARG A 164 6.58 5.68 -2.74
C ARG A 164 5.62 5.33 -3.88
N GLU A 165 5.18 4.08 -3.95
CA GLU A 165 4.31 3.62 -5.05
C GLU A 165 2.99 4.41 -5.14
N VAL A 166 2.31 4.65 -4.01
CA VAL A 166 1.01 5.36 -4.05
C VAL A 166 1.16 6.87 -4.29
N TRP A 167 2.21 7.51 -3.76
CA TRP A 167 2.41 8.95 -3.95
C TRP A 167 2.84 9.25 -5.39
N PHE A 168 3.79 8.50 -5.94
CA PHE A 168 4.19 8.67 -7.33
C PHE A 168 3.12 8.18 -8.30
N GLY A 169 2.44 7.07 -8.00
CA GLY A 169 1.31 6.61 -8.79
C GLY A 169 0.19 7.65 -8.88
N ALA A 170 -0.02 8.47 -7.84
CA ALA A 170 -1.01 9.54 -7.89
C ALA A 170 -0.59 10.72 -8.77
N LEU A 171 0.72 10.96 -8.93
CA LEU A 171 1.22 11.89 -9.95
C LEU A 171 1.09 11.28 -11.34
N ASP A 172 1.39 9.99 -11.48
CA ASP A 172 1.34 9.27 -12.75
C ASP A 172 -0.07 9.24 -13.36
N LEU A 173 -1.13 9.38 -12.54
CA LEU A 173 -2.50 9.57 -13.00
C LEU A 173 -2.71 10.86 -13.81
N ASP A 174 -1.77 11.80 -13.83
CA ASP A 174 -1.82 13.03 -14.65
C ASP A 174 -3.19 13.75 -14.63
N ASN A 175 -3.72 13.97 -13.43
CA ASN A 175 -5.02 14.62 -13.23
C ASN A 175 -4.96 15.70 -12.14
N GLY A 176 -3.86 16.46 -12.15
CA GLY A 176 -3.67 17.62 -11.28
C GLY A 176 -2.99 17.34 -9.95
N GLY A 177 -2.44 16.13 -9.73
CA GLY A 177 -1.48 15.90 -8.65
C GLY A 177 -0.13 16.55 -8.95
N ARG A 178 0.49 17.18 -7.95
CA ARG A 178 1.74 17.94 -8.11
C ARG A 178 2.83 17.41 -7.20
N ARG A 179 4.09 17.58 -7.62
CA ARG A 179 5.25 17.21 -6.80
C ARG A 179 5.31 17.97 -5.46
N THR A 180 4.69 19.14 -5.37
CA THR A 180 4.54 19.90 -4.13
C THR A 180 3.58 19.26 -3.13
N ASP A 181 2.70 18.36 -3.58
CA ASP A 181 1.76 17.65 -2.71
C ASP A 181 2.43 16.48 -1.98
N LEU A 182 3.62 16.07 -2.42
CA LEU A 182 4.38 15.00 -1.80
C LEU A 182 4.90 15.43 -0.42
N PRO A 183 4.87 14.54 0.58
CA PRO A 183 5.61 14.70 1.82
C PRO A 183 7.08 15.06 1.58
N GLN A 184 7.67 15.86 2.46
CA GLN A 184 9.03 16.40 2.27
C GLN A 184 10.08 15.32 2.04
N ASP A 185 9.98 14.20 2.75
CA ASP A 185 10.94 13.09 2.65
C ASP A 185 10.87 12.40 1.28
N LEU A 186 9.68 12.37 0.66
CA LEU A 186 9.49 11.78 -0.66
C LEU A 186 9.85 12.75 -1.80
N ARG A 187 9.83 14.06 -1.56
CA ARG A 187 10.21 15.07 -2.57
C ARG A 187 11.70 15.05 -2.92
N GLN A 188 12.53 14.54 -2.02
CA GLN A 188 13.99 14.47 -2.13
C GLN A 188 14.48 13.22 -2.87
N LEU A 189 13.57 12.31 -3.21
CA LEU A 189 13.81 11.09 -3.99
C LEU A 189 13.56 11.33 -5.48
#